data_AF-A0A7V4GAI7-F1
#
_entry.id   AF-A0A7V4GAI7-F1
#
_cell.length_a   1.000
_cell.length_b   1.000
_cell.length_c   1.000
_cell.angle_alpha   90.00
_cell.angle_beta   90.00
_cell.angle_gamma   90.00
#
_symmetry.space_group_name_H-M   'P 1'
#
loop_
_entity.id
_entity.type
_entity.pdbx_description
1 polymer ?
#
loop_
_entity_poly.entity_id
_entity_poly.type
_entity_poly.pdbx_seq_one_letter_code
_entity_poly.pdbx_strand_id
1 'polypeptide(L)'
;MATSRCGMVPVLLLGSVLSGCGGDDAVPSDAGETGREGGADGDFDAETGADADGDGDGDGDADADADADADADADCAINPVQGEIFDVTWYGVLQPGDCGSVTDAQRQANRDAIQAAIRAAGEAGGGTVVMPPGEFCITGPTGGSCIVIDYDRVTFMGAGIERTILHTRSEFTPGEGRAHGLWIGGTSDCSSPRHSVIISDMELDGGAGWTGNYDWGWGGPPVEDGWDITHKGILVSVDACGDDIRLQNLYVHSYRGEVLYSGGFGIDHLNLCNVHVADTNASDLNLAASSLVVQNSTFGGPCRFWAELMAMTVVGDEATREGFRFVGCHFDDARGGELAILGDYDYAHPDIRFPVTFDRCTFENSHGNGVFYFDSPPGAGPVAITNNTFRNIGSGEYNAILNFNGGNETHPITNVTVEHNTCTGIESATFLKAIWWNSMSHVRIRNNRFEGSSADDPGRAHSMYYGQYMEDVEISNNTFVNCEVPRQYEALTNERPLFANNTYTGAYYRDGSGTFHLTSSGRTITPNFEEAIVYADADGLVAEMATDGYRDGQYVKITGGASGRRVRFAAGQATYDVAADVYLSGTESLWLRYAAAERRWLEATAPW
;
A
#
# COMPACT_ATOMS: atom_id res chain seq x y z
N MET A 1 31.20 43.80 30.05
CA MET A 1 30.15 42.86 30.49
C MET A 1 29.96 41.88 29.35
N ALA A 2 30.38 40.64 29.56
CA ALA A 2 30.35 39.59 28.56
C ALA A 2 28.95 38.96 28.54
N THR A 3 28.30 38.92 27.37
CA THR A 3 27.08 38.15 27.15
C THR A 3 27.42 36.89 26.36
N SER A 4 27.08 35.78 26.99
CA SER A 4 27.27 34.39 26.61
C SER A 4 26.48 34.05 25.33
N ARG A 5 27.13 33.36 24.40
CA ARG A 5 26.49 32.66 23.27
C ARG A 5 26.02 31.30 23.77
N CYS A 6 24.72 31.04 23.67
CA CYS A 6 24.14 29.71 23.87
C CYS A 6 24.33 28.94 22.56
N GLY A 7 25.17 27.90 22.58
CA GLY A 7 25.29 26.95 21.49
C GLY A 7 24.23 25.86 21.65
N MET A 8 23.39 25.68 20.63
CA MET A 8 22.58 24.47 20.50
C MET A 8 23.51 23.32 20.09
N VAL A 9 23.45 22.25 20.85
CA VAL A 9 24.05 20.94 20.55
C VAL A 9 22.96 20.12 19.86
N PRO A 10 23.19 19.52 18.68
CA PRO A 10 22.26 18.54 18.13
C PRO A 10 22.34 17.27 18.98
N VAL A 11 21.21 16.89 19.56
CA VAL A 11 21.03 15.62 20.28
C VAL A 11 20.79 14.53 19.25
N LEU A 12 21.83 13.73 19.01
CA LEU A 12 21.77 12.50 18.23
C LEU A 12 21.15 11.41 19.11
N LEU A 13 19.93 10.97 18.79
CA LEU A 13 19.27 9.82 19.43
C LEU A 13 19.64 8.54 18.67
N LEU A 14 20.69 7.88 19.15
CA LEU A 14 21.06 6.51 18.83
C LEU A 14 20.24 5.55 19.71
N GLY A 15 19.50 4.62 19.10
CA GLY A 15 19.01 3.46 19.85
C GLY A 15 17.99 2.58 19.15
N SER A 16 18.45 1.55 18.44
CA SER A 16 17.98 0.17 18.67
C SER A 16 18.93 -0.83 18.00
N VAL A 17 19.42 -1.74 18.83
CA VAL A 17 20.38 -2.80 18.53
C VAL A 17 19.59 -4.02 18.04
N LEU A 18 19.76 -4.43 16.78
CA LEU A 18 19.43 -5.78 16.35
C LEU A 18 20.69 -6.64 16.44
N SER A 19 20.69 -7.54 17.43
CA SER A 19 21.66 -8.61 17.58
C SER A 19 20.96 -9.94 17.26
N GLY A 20 21.47 -10.65 16.25
CA GLY A 20 21.03 -12.00 15.89
C GLY A 20 21.90 -12.61 14.79
N CYS A 21 23.14 -12.95 15.14
CA CYS A 21 24.06 -13.72 14.30
C CYS A 21 23.64 -15.19 14.16
N GLY A 22 23.95 -15.79 13.01
CA GLY A 22 24.23 -17.23 12.84
C GLY A 22 23.47 -17.84 11.65
N GLY A 23 24.10 -18.44 10.65
CA GLY A 23 25.51 -18.74 10.42
C GLY A 23 25.67 -19.31 9.01
N ASP A 24 26.88 -19.16 8.47
CA ASP A 24 27.32 -19.67 7.18
C ASP A 24 27.25 -21.21 7.12
N ASP A 25 26.65 -21.76 6.08
CA ASP A 25 27.00 -23.08 5.56
C ASP A 25 27.15 -23.00 4.04
N ALA A 26 28.40 -22.81 3.62
CA ALA A 26 28.84 -23.05 2.26
C ALA A 26 28.75 -24.56 1.94
N VAL A 27 27.98 -24.92 0.92
CA VAL A 27 28.04 -26.25 0.32
C VAL A 27 28.48 -26.10 -1.15
N PRO A 28 29.50 -26.86 -1.60
CA PRO A 28 30.10 -26.67 -2.91
C PRO A 28 29.27 -27.29 -4.03
N SER A 29 29.28 -26.61 -5.18
CA SER A 29 28.94 -27.15 -6.48
C SER A 29 29.97 -28.19 -6.93
N ASP A 30 29.56 -29.44 -7.10
CA ASP A 30 29.91 -30.28 -8.26
C ASP A 30 29.48 -31.76 -8.08
N ALA A 31 28.61 -32.21 -8.99
CA ALA A 31 28.47 -33.55 -9.58
C ALA A 31 27.17 -33.49 -10.42
N GLY A 32 27.17 -33.58 -11.75
CA GLY A 32 27.86 -34.57 -12.55
C GLY A 32 27.17 -35.92 -12.38
N GLU A 33 26.15 -36.23 -13.18
CA GLU A 33 26.02 -37.51 -13.90
C GLU A 33 24.69 -37.66 -14.68
N THR A 34 24.89 -37.94 -15.97
CA THR A 34 24.19 -38.91 -16.83
C THR A 34 22.69 -38.81 -17.07
N GLY A 35 22.36 -38.60 -18.35
CA GLY A 35 21.01 -38.64 -18.86
C GLY A 35 20.35 -40.02 -18.85
N ARG A 36 19.05 -39.99 -19.14
CA ARG A 36 18.34 -41.12 -19.72
C ARG A 36 17.13 -40.62 -20.50
N GLU A 37 17.02 -41.19 -21.71
CA GLU A 37 15.99 -41.00 -22.72
C GLU A 37 14.59 -41.43 -22.23
N GLY A 38 13.56 -40.82 -22.82
CA GLY A 38 12.18 -41.29 -22.74
C GLY A 38 11.25 -40.35 -23.50
N GLY A 39 11.16 -40.53 -24.82
CA GLY A 39 10.13 -39.89 -25.63
C GLY A 39 8.75 -40.51 -25.42
N ALA A 40 7.71 -39.71 -25.60
CA ALA A 40 6.42 -40.13 -26.14
C ALA A 40 5.68 -38.88 -26.65
N ASP A 41 5.40 -38.96 -27.93
CA ASP A 41 4.42 -38.28 -28.78
C ASP A 41 2.99 -38.27 -28.21
N GLY A 42 2.25 -37.20 -28.53
CA GLY A 42 0.88 -36.99 -28.09
C GLY A 42 0.28 -35.69 -28.60
N ASP A 43 0.34 -35.51 -29.91
CA ASP A 43 -0.47 -34.59 -30.71
C ASP A 43 -1.96 -34.95 -30.61
N PHE A 44 -2.76 -34.03 -30.08
CA PHE A 44 -4.21 -34.03 -30.25
C PHE A 44 -4.64 -32.66 -30.79
N ASP A 45 -4.93 -32.65 -32.08
CA ASP A 45 -5.57 -31.57 -32.82
C ASP A 45 -7.09 -31.60 -32.60
N ALA A 46 -7.71 -30.41 -32.71
CA ALA A 46 -9.11 -30.14 -33.06
C ALA A 46 -10.18 -30.65 -32.07
N GLU A 47 -11.16 -29.85 -31.67
CA GLU A 47 -12.30 -29.47 -32.52
C GLU A 47 -12.85 -28.09 -32.12
N THR A 48 -13.21 -27.36 -33.18
CA THR A 48 -14.09 -26.21 -33.23
C THR A 48 -15.48 -26.50 -32.64
N GLY A 49 -15.99 -25.57 -31.82
CA GLY A 49 -17.39 -25.51 -31.41
C GLY A 49 -17.80 -24.07 -31.17
N ALA A 50 -18.28 -23.43 -32.24
CA ALA A 50 -18.99 -22.16 -32.18
C ALA A 50 -20.48 -22.46 -32.17
N ASP A 51 -21.17 -22.07 -31.12
CA ASP A 51 -22.61 -21.95 -31.06
C ASP A 51 -22.97 -20.65 -30.35
N ALA A 52 -23.61 -19.81 -31.14
CA ALA A 52 -24.25 -18.59 -30.75
C ALA A 52 -25.71 -18.88 -30.34
N ASP A 53 -26.04 -18.47 -29.14
CA ASP A 53 -27.34 -17.96 -28.73
C ASP A 53 -27.07 -16.90 -27.63
N GLY A 54 -27.66 -15.72 -27.62
CA GLY A 54 -28.85 -15.29 -28.32
C GLY A 54 -29.97 -14.97 -27.34
N ASP A 55 -29.69 -14.37 -26.19
CA ASP A 55 -30.66 -13.73 -25.33
C ASP A 55 -30.28 -12.26 -25.10
N GLY A 56 -31.02 -11.41 -25.80
CA GLY A 56 -31.19 -10.03 -25.38
C GLY A 56 -32.27 -9.98 -24.31
N ASP A 57 -31.87 -9.58 -23.12
CA ASP A 57 -32.70 -8.85 -22.17
C ASP A 57 -32.04 -7.49 -21.93
N GLY A 58 -32.63 -6.48 -22.56
CA GLY A 58 -32.44 -5.11 -22.14
C GLY A 58 -33.31 -4.85 -20.91
N ASP A 59 -32.69 -4.87 -19.75
CA ASP A 59 -32.82 -3.79 -18.77
C ASP A 59 -31.52 -2.96 -18.86
N GLY A 60 -31.52 -1.63 -18.81
CA GLY A 60 -32.53 -0.74 -18.26
C GLY A 60 -32.04 -0.03 -17.01
N ASP A 61 -30.76 -0.15 -16.67
CA ASP A 61 -30.03 0.58 -15.63
C ASP A 61 -28.82 1.29 -16.27
N ALA A 62 -29.14 2.13 -17.24
CA ALA A 62 -28.24 3.20 -17.62
C ALA A 62 -28.08 4.17 -16.42
N ASP A 63 -26.80 4.44 -16.11
CA ASP A 63 -26.26 5.72 -15.66
C ASP A 63 -26.88 6.41 -14.44
N ALA A 64 -26.53 5.91 -13.24
CA ALA A 64 -26.67 6.65 -11.97
C ALA A 64 -25.33 6.84 -11.21
N ASP A 65 -24.21 6.56 -11.88
CA ASP A 65 -22.84 6.58 -11.36
C ASP A 65 -21.90 7.46 -12.20
N ALA A 66 -22.40 8.08 -13.27
CA ALA A 66 -21.66 8.96 -14.17
C ALA A 66 -21.54 10.43 -13.69
N ASP A 67 -21.92 10.74 -12.44
CA ASP A 67 -21.76 12.07 -11.83
C ASP A 67 -20.90 12.07 -10.55
N ALA A 68 -20.37 10.91 -10.15
CA ALA A 68 -19.48 10.77 -9.00
C ALA A 68 -17.98 10.83 -9.35
N ASP A 69 -17.60 10.91 -10.63
CA ASP A 69 -16.21 11.05 -11.09
C ASP A 69 -15.86 12.47 -11.57
N ALA A 70 -16.86 13.32 -11.82
CA ALA A 70 -16.66 14.67 -12.35
C ALA A 70 -15.92 15.63 -11.40
N ASP A 71 -15.81 15.31 -10.11
CA ASP A 71 -15.03 16.10 -9.14
C ASP A 71 -13.56 15.67 -9.04
N ALA A 72 -13.23 14.41 -9.38
CA ALA A 72 -11.85 13.93 -9.39
C ALA A 72 -11.03 14.55 -10.53
N ASP A 73 -11.67 14.90 -11.65
CA ASP A 73 -10.99 15.43 -12.83
C ASP A 73 -10.63 16.93 -12.68
N ALA A 74 -11.32 17.65 -11.80
CA ALA A 74 -11.16 19.09 -11.63
C ALA A 74 -9.79 19.46 -11.02
N ASP A 75 -9.27 18.61 -10.14
CA ASP A 75 -8.01 18.82 -9.42
C ASP A 75 -6.76 18.55 -10.30
N CYS A 76 -6.97 17.89 -11.44
CA CYS A 76 -5.96 17.58 -12.44
C CYS A 76 -5.85 18.64 -13.54
N ALA A 77 -6.61 19.72 -13.48
CA ALA A 77 -6.52 20.78 -14.48
C ALA A 77 -5.11 21.39 -14.50
N ILE A 78 -4.45 21.33 -15.67
CA ILE A 78 -3.20 22.04 -15.90
C ILE A 78 -3.47 23.52 -15.70
N ASN A 79 -2.78 24.12 -14.72
CA ASN A 79 -2.93 25.56 -14.50
C ASN A 79 -2.39 26.32 -15.72
N PRO A 80 -3.12 27.32 -16.22
CA PRO A 80 -2.59 28.17 -17.28
C PRO A 80 -1.33 28.88 -16.80
N VAL A 81 -0.41 29.15 -17.74
CA VAL A 81 0.80 29.97 -17.54
C VAL A 81 0.47 31.16 -16.64
N GLN A 82 1.14 31.23 -15.49
CA GLN A 82 0.95 32.30 -14.52
C GLN A 82 2.06 33.34 -14.64
N GLY A 83 1.67 34.62 -14.64
CA GLY A 83 2.60 35.74 -14.56
C GLY A 83 3.45 35.96 -15.82
N GLU A 84 4.63 36.55 -15.62
CA GLU A 84 5.62 36.80 -16.67
C GLU A 84 6.31 35.49 -17.08
N ILE A 85 6.68 35.39 -18.37
CA ILE A 85 7.36 34.22 -18.93
C ILE A 85 8.86 34.46 -18.90
N PHE A 86 9.62 33.46 -18.43
CA PHE A 86 11.07 33.44 -18.37
C PHE A 86 11.59 32.22 -19.13
N ASP A 87 11.85 32.37 -20.43
CA ASP A 87 12.38 31.28 -21.26
C ASP A 87 13.87 31.07 -20.97
N VAL A 88 14.26 29.84 -20.63
CA VAL A 88 15.64 29.53 -20.25
C VAL A 88 16.67 29.78 -21.36
N THR A 89 16.24 29.83 -22.62
CA THR A 89 17.12 30.13 -23.76
C THR A 89 17.60 31.58 -23.74
N TRP A 90 16.85 32.50 -23.11
CA TRP A 90 17.27 33.89 -22.93
C TRP A 90 18.46 34.02 -21.98
N TYR A 91 18.67 33.00 -21.14
CA TYR A 91 19.74 32.92 -20.15
C TYR A 91 20.95 32.09 -20.61
N GLY A 92 20.92 31.59 -21.86
CA GLY A 92 22.05 30.92 -22.48
C GLY A 92 22.15 29.41 -22.24
N VAL A 93 21.04 28.75 -21.89
CA VAL A 93 20.98 27.28 -21.88
C VAL A 93 21.34 26.69 -23.24
N LEU A 94 22.23 25.70 -23.24
CA LEU A 94 22.63 24.93 -24.41
C LEU A 94 21.81 23.64 -24.50
N GLN A 95 21.40 23.28 -25.71
CA GLN A 95 20.75 22.00 -26.04
C GLN A 95 21.73 21.12 -26.83
N PRO A 96 22.54 20.29 -26.15
CA PRO A 96 23.57 19.49 -26.83
C PRO A 96 22.99 18.33 -27.64
N GLY A 97 21.76 17.88 -27.36
CA GLY A 97 21.10 16.75 -28.04
C GLY A 97 21.70 15.36 -27.74
N ASP A 98 22.82 15.30 -27.03
CA ASP A 98 23.41 14.07 -26.46
C ASP A 98 24.24 14.41 -25.21
N CYS A 99 23.79 13.94 -24.04
CA CYS A 99 24.48 14.17 -22.78
C CYS A 99 25.82 13.43 -22.63
N GLY A 100 26.12 12.43 -23.45
CA GLY A 100 27.38 11.69 -23.42
C GLY A 100 28.60 12.52 -23.83
N SER A 101 28.39 13.62 -24.57
CA SER A 101 29.45 14.49 -25.09
C SER A 101 29.63 15.81 -24.33
N VAL A 102 28.81 16.05 -23.29
CA VAL A 102 28.74 17.32 -22.56
C VAL A 102 29.71 17.30 -21.38
N THR A 103 30.62 18.28 -21.36
CA THR A 103 31.56 18.46 -20.25
C THR A 103 30.86 18.96 -18.98
N ASP A 104 31.42 18.72 -17.80
CA ASP A 104 30.87 19.22 -16.54
C ASP A 104 30.75 20.74 -16.52
N ALA A 105 31.67 21.46 -17.17
CA ALA A 105 31.60 22.91 -17.30
C ALA A 105 30.36 23.36 -18.09
N GLN A 106 29.97 22.60 -19.13
CA GLN A 106 28.74 22.87 -19.88
C GLN A 106 27.48 22.49 -19.08
N ARG A 107 27.52 21.38 -18.34
CA ARG A 107 26.44 20.99 -17.42
C ARG A 107 26.19 22.04 -16.36
N GLN A 108 27.26 22.55 -15.74
CA GLN A 108 27.22 23.64 -14.78
C GLN A 108 26.68 24.93 -15.40
N ALA A 109 27.13 25.29 -16.62
CA ALA A 109 26.65 26.48 -17.31
C ALA A 109 25.14 26.40 -17.63
N ASN A 110 24.66 25.24 -18.08
CA ASN A 110 23.24 24.99 -18.29
C ASN A 110 22.43 25.14 -16.99
N ARG A 111 22.91 24.52 -15.92
CA ARG A 111 22.31 24.62 -14.59
C ARG A 111 22.22 26.06 -14.11
N ASP A 112 23.31 26.82 -14.24
CA ASP A 112 23.35 28.23 -13.83
C ASP A 112 22.41 29.11 -14.67
N ALA A 113 22.26 28.83 -15.97
CA ALA A 113 21.31 29.54 -16.85
C ALA A 113 19.85 29.25 -16.48
N ILE A 114 19.49 27.99 -16.18
CA ILE A 114 18.15 27.64 -15.67
C ILE A 114 17.90 28.33 -14.33
N GLN A 115 18.88 28.29 -13.42
CA GLN A 115 18.76 28.93 -12.10
C GLN A 115 18.63 30.46 -12.21
N ALA A 116 19.23 31.09 -13.22
CA ALA A 116 19.06 32.51 -13.49
C ALA A 116 17.64 32.86 -13.95
N ALA A 117 17.00 32.00 -14.75
CA ALA A 117 15.60 32.17 -15.15
C ALA A 117 14.65 32.05 -13.94
N ILE A 118 14.86 31.04 -13.08
CA ILE A 118 14.09 30.86 -11.83
C ILE A 118 14.25 32.07 -10.92
N ARG A 119 15.48 32.57 -10.74
CA ARG A 119 15.73 33.77 -9.95
C ARG A 119 15.00 34.99 -10.51
N ALA A 120 15.04 35.18 -11.83
CA ALA A 120 14.35 36.31 -12.46
C ALA A 120 12.84 36.25 -12.24
N ALA A 121 12.23 35.06 -12.35
CA ALA A 121 10.82 34.85 -12.01
C ALA A 121 10.54 35.17 -10.54
N GLY A 122 11.39 34.68 -9.64
CA GLY A 122 11.30 34.95 -8.22
C GLY A 122 11.40 36.43 -7.84
N GLU A 123 12.39 37.13 -8.39
CA GLU A 123 12.61 38.57 -8.18
C GLU A 123 11.48 39.43 -8.76
N ALA A 124 10.77 38.94 -9.79
CA ALA A 124 9.54 39.53 -10.32
C ALA A 124 8.29 39.27 -9.44
N GLY A 125 8.44 38.49 -8.36
CA GLY A 125 7.36 38.13 -7.44
C GLY A 125 6.56 36.90 -7.86
N GLY A 126 7.08 36.11 -8.81
CA GLY A 126 6.47 34.93 -9.41
C GLY A 126 6.51 34.98 -10.93
N GLY A 127 6.23 33.85 -11.57
CA GLY A 127 6.20 33.74 -13.03
C GLY A 127 6.36 32.30 -13.51
N THR A 128 6.35 32.14 -14.83
CA THR A 128 6.51 30.84 -15.48
C THR A 128 7.87 30.75 -16.15
N VAL A 129 8.72 29.86 -15.66
CA VAL A 129 9.99 29.50 -16.29
C VAL A 129 9.72 28.40 -17.30
N VAL A 130 10.03 28.67 -18.57
CA VAL A 130 9.71 27.76 -19.69
C VAL A 130 10.98 27.09 -20.20
N MET A 131 10.94 25.76 -20.21
CA MET A 131 11.90 24.89 -20.88
C MET A 131 11.33 24.47 -22.25
N PRO A 132 11.96 24.86 -23.38
CA PRO A 132 11.50 24.41 -24.69
C PRO A 132 11.76 22.91 -24.89
N PRO A 133 11.24 22.30 -25.98
CA PRO A 133 11.61 20.94 -26.33
C PRO A 133 13.13 20.79 -26.49
N GLY A 134 13.70 19.71 -25.96
CA GLY A 134 15.11 19.37 -26.03
C GLY A 134 15.59 18.58 -24.81
N GLU A 135 16.82 18.11 -24.90
CA GLU A 135 17.55 17.46 -23.79
C GLU A 135 18.52 18.44 -23.14
N PHE A 136 18.45 18.53 -21.81
CA PHE A 136 19.19 19.50 -21.01
C PHE A 136 20.05 18.77 -19.97
N CYS A 137 21.34 18.71 -20.23
CA CYS A 137 22.30 18.07 -19.35
C CYS A 137 22.76 19.06 -18.29
N ILE A 138 22.51 18.74 -17.03
CA ILE A 138 22.89 19.55 -15.87
C ILE A 138 23.60 18.68 -14.82
N THR A 139 24.20 19.35 -13.84
CA THR A 139 24.81 18.72 -12.68
C THR A 139 24.65 19.65 -11.47
N GLY A 140 24.67 19.08 -10.28
CA GLY A 140 24.57 19.80 -9.01
C GLY A 140 25.84 19.64 -8.17
N PRO A 141 26.02 20.48 -7.14
CA PRO A 141 27.07 20.23 -6.15
C PRO A 141 26.79 18.92 -5.41
N THR A 142 27.83 18.18 -5.03
CA THR A 142 27.71 16.94 -4.26
C THR A 142 26.89 17.17 -2.98
N GLY A 143 25.90 16.31 -2.73
CA GLY A 143 24.98 16.43 -1.59
C GLY A 143 24.03 17.64 -1.64
N GLY A 144 23.97 18.37 -2.76
CA GLY A 144 23.02 19.45 -2.99
C GLY A 144 22.01 19.10 -4.07
N SER A 145 21.52 20.09 -4.83
CA SER A 145 20.51 19.89 -5.88
C SER A 145 20.95 20.52 -7.19
N CYS A 146 20.58 19.90 -8.31
CA CYS A 146 20.85 20.48 -9.63
C CYS A 146 20.06 21.78 -9.79
N ILE A 147 18.75 21.74 -9.56
CA ILE A 147 17.84 22.90 -9.61
C ILE A 147 17.27 23.20 -8.23
N VAL A 148 17.17 24.48 -7.88
CA VAL A 148 16.54 24.96 -6.65
C VAL A 148 15.44 25.97 -6.96
N ILE A 149 14.25 25.77 -6.40
CA ILE A 149 13.12 26.71 -6.47
C ILE A 149 12.81 27.19 -5.06
N ASP A 150 13.34 28.35 -4.71
CA ASP A 150 13.21 29.02 -3.40
C ASP A 150 12.48 30.36 -3.52
N TYR A 151 11.45 30.41 -4.38
CA TYR A 151 10.56 31.57 -4.57
C TYR A 151 9.09 31.15 -4.63
N ASP A 152 8.19 32.06 -4.21
CA ASP A 152 6.74 31.84 -4.28
C ASP A 152 6.24 32.04 -5.70
N ARG A 153 5.10 31.41 -6.03
CA ARG A 153 4.39 31.63 -7.31
C ARG A 153 5.27 31.38 -8.54
N VAL A 154 6.16 30.39 -8.47
CA VAL A 154 6.99 29.95 -9.59
C VAL A 154 6.39 28.70 -10.21
N THR A 155 6.13 28.76 -11.51
CA THR A 155 5.82 27.61 -12.35
C THR A 155 7.07 27.25 -13.16
N PHE A 156 7.55 26.01 -13.07
CA PHE A 156 8.64 25.49 -13.89
C PHE A 156 8.08 24.44 -14.86
N MET A 157 8.01 24.81 -16.14
CA MET A 157 7.20 24.09 -17.13
C MET A 157 8.04 23.69 -18.34
N GLY A 158 7.91 22.44 -18.78
CA GLY A 158 8.49 21.94 -20.03
C GLY A 158 7.50 21.95 -21.18
N ALA A 159 7.85 21.24 -22.25
CA ALA A 159 7.02 21.09 -23.45
C ALA A 159 6.26 19.76 -23.52
N GLY A 160 6.35 18.95 -22.47
CA GLY A 160 5.77 17.60 -22.32
C GLY A 160 6.82 16.56 -21.93
N ILE A 161 6.35 15.45 -21.34
CA ILE A 161 7.12 14.21 -21.16
C ILE A 161 7.70 13.77 -22.51
N GLU A 162 8.93 13.21 -22.52
CA GLU A 162 9.72 12.87 -23.71
C GLU A 162 10.09 14.04 -24.65
N ARG A 163 9.58 15.26 -24.40
CA ARG A 163 9.85 16.44 -25.22
C ARG A 163 10.83 17.39 -24.56
N THR A 164 10.73 17.55 -23.24
CA THR A 164 11.69 18.29 -22.42
C THR A 164 12.26 17.33 -21.40
N ILE A 165 13.54 16.98 -21.56
CA ILE A 165 14.21 15.99 -20.69
C ILE A 165 15.36 16.69 -19.96
N LEU A 166 15.31 16.70 -18.62
CA LEU A 166 16.37 17.21 -17.77
C LEU A 166 17.19 16.03 -17.25
N HIS A 167 18.41 15.91 -17.75
CA HIS A 167 19.38 14.92 -17.28
C HIS A 167 20.14 15.50 -16.08
N THR A 168 19.76 15.10 -14.87
CA THR A 168 20.31 15.61 -13.59
C THR A 168 21.43 14.74 -13.02
N ARG A 169 22.16 14.06 -13.90
CA ARG A 169 23.23 13.14 -13.52
C ARG A 169 24.35 13.87 -12.76
N SER A 170 24.60 13.43 -11.54
CA SER A 170 25.74 13.85 -10.72
C SER A 170 26.66 12.65 -10.43
N GLU A 171 27.96 12.91 -10.31
CA GLU A 171 28.93 11.86 -9.96
C GLU A 171 28.75 11.44 -8.51
N PHE A 172 28.85 10.12 -8.26
CA PHE A 172 28.84 9.60 -6.90
C PHE A 172 30.15 9.90 -6.19
N THR A 173 30.07 10.55 -5.04
CA THR A 173 31.23 10.77 -4.17
C THR A 173 31.09 9.90 -2.91
N PRO A 174 32.03 8.97 -2.64
CA PRO A 174 31.97 8.14 -1.44
C PRO A 174 31.87 8.96 -0.15
N GLY A 175 30.83 8.70 0.65
CA GLY A 175 30.56 9.40 1.93
C GLY A 175 29.80 10.72 1.80
N GLU A 176 29.58 11.21 0.59
CA GLU A 176 28.80 12.44 0.33
C GLU A 176 27.58 12.17 -0.58
N GLY A 177 27.64 11.12 -1.40
CA GLY A 177 26.55 10.69 -2.27
C GLY A 177 26.49 11.45 -3.60
N ARG A 178 25.28 11.66 -4.13
CA ARG A 178 24.96 12.38 -5.36
C ARG A 178 24.12 13.63 -5.05
N ALA A 179 23.93 14.48 -6.05
CA ALA A 179 23.01 15.61 -5.97
C ALA A 179 21.58 15.16 -6.29
N HIS A 180 20.60 15.77 -5.64
CA HIS A 180 19.19 15.67 -6.02
C HIS A 180 18.93 16.28 -7.41
N GLY A 181 17.86 15.84 -8.09
CA GLY A 181 17.41 16.44 -9.33
C GLY A 181 16.92 17.88 -9.13
N LEU A 182 15.79 18.03 -8.43
CA LEU A 182 15.15 19.31 -8.15
C LEU A 182 14.83 19.46 -6.67
N TRP A 183 15.02 20.65 -6.09
CA TRP A 183 14.60 20.98 -4.73
C TRP A 183 13.65 22.16 -4.71
N ILE A 184 12.47 21.97 -4.10
CA ILE A 184 11.54 23.04 -3.75
C ILE A 184 11.84 23.45 -2.30
N GLY A 185 12.40 24.65 -2.14
CA GLY A 185 12.85 25.17 -0.84
C GLY A 185 11.70 25.81 -0.06
N GLY A 186 11.30 25.16 1.04
CA GLY A 186 10.35 25.71 2.02
C GLY A 186 10.90 26.90 2.81
N THR A 187 10.05 27.53 3.61
CA THR A 187 10.45 28.60 4.56
C THR A 187 10.55 28.06 5.98
N SER A 188 11.34 28.68 6.85
CA SER A 188 11.41 28.28 8.26
C SER A 188 10.20 28.73 9.10
N ASP A 189 9.29 29.52 8.53
CA ASP A 189 8.15 30.11 9.21
C ASP A 189 6.85 29.62 8.56
N CYS A 190 6.18 28.66 9.20
CA CYS A 190 4.93 28.08 8.71
C CYS A 190 3.75 29.06 8.71
N SER A 191 3.88 30.26 9.31
CA SER A 191 2.88 31.33 9.13
C SER A 191 3.03 32.09 7.81
N SER A 192 4.16 31.87 7.11
CA SER A 192 4.45 32.40 5.78
C SER A 192 5.15 31.30 4.96
N PRO A 193 4.46 30.18 4.66
CA PRO A 193 5.04 29.04 3.95
C PRO A 193 5.46 29.44 2.53
N ARG A 194 6.40 28.69 1.94
CA ARG A 194 6.65 28.72 0.50
C ARG A 194 5.37 28.32 -0.21
N HIS A 195 4.86 29.11 -1.16
CA HIS A 195 3.54 28.78 -1.71
C HIS A 195 3.40 28.90 -3.22
N SER A 196 2.43 28.15 -3.77
CA SER A 196 2.03 28.18 -5.19
C SER A 196 3.18 27.84 -6.14
N VAL A 197 3.87 26.73 -5.89
CA VAL A 197 4.98 26.24 -6.73
C VAL A 197 4.46 25.09 -7.59
N ILE A 198 4.67 25.19 -8.91
CA ILE A 198 4.19 24.19 -9.88
C ILE A 198 5.36 23.68 -10.70
N ILE A 199 5.52 22.36 -10.81
CA ILE A 199 6.45 21.71 -11.75
C ILE A 199 5.63 20.91 -12.75
N SER A 200 5.79 21.17 -14.04
CA SER A 200 4.98 20.46 -15.04
C SER A 200 5.62 20.15 -16.38
N ASP A 201 5.04 19.18 -17.07
CA ASP A 201 5.22 18.89 -18.50
C ASP A 201 6.68 18.61 -18.89
N MET A 202 7.36 17.73 -18.15
CA MET A 202 8.76 17.38 -18.42
C MET A 202 9.15 16.01 -17.86
N GLU A 203 10.32 15.55 -18.28
CA GLU A 203 10.99 14.36 -17.78
C GLU A 203 12.24 14.74 -16.99
N LEU A 204 12.46 14.08 -15.85
CA LEU A 204 13.63 14.21 -15.00
C LEU A 204 14.33 12.85 -14.89
N ASP A 205 15.52 12.76 -15.47
CA ASP A 205 16.34 11.54 -15.52
C ASP A 205 17.59 11.68 -14.61
N GLY A 206 17.63 10.86 -13.55
CA GLY A 206 18.77 10.77 -12.63
C GLY A 206 19.98 9.99 -13.19
N GLY A 207 19.78 9.18 -14.23
CA GLY A 207 20.83 8.45 -14.96
C GLY A 207 21.51 7.32 -14.18
N ALA A 208 20.91 6.84 -13.08
CA ALA A 208 21.46 5.75 -12.27
C ALA A 208 20.56 4.49 -12.28
N GLY A 209 19.26 4.61 -11.96
CA GLY A 209 18.29 3.50 -12.08
C GLY A 209 18.07 2.64 -10.84
N TRP A 210 17.48 1.48 -11.08
CA TRP A 210 17.49 0.30 -10.20
C TRP A 210 18.73 -0.57 -10.45
N THR A 211 19.25 -1.23 -9.41
CA THR A 211 20.33 -2.24 -9.52
C THR A 211 19.94 -3.62 -9.02
N GLY A 212 18.82 -3.76 -8.30
CA GLY A 212 18.51 -4.95 -7.52
C GLY A 212 19.01 -4.89 -6.07
N ASN A 213 19.80 -3.89 -5.71
CA ASN A 213 20.36 -3.74 -4.37
C ASN A 213 19.75 -2.53 -3.66
N TYR A 214 18.86 -2.83 -2.72
CA TYR A 214 18.18 -1.84 -1.88
C TYR A 214 18.74 -1.78 -0.45
N ASP A 215 19.90 -2.40 -0.19
CA ASP A 215 20.62 -2.26 1.06
C ASP A 215 21.11 -0.82 1.24
N TRP A 216 21.14 -0.38 2.50
CA TRP A 216 21.56 0.98 2.85
C TRP A 216 23.03 1.22 2.47
N GLY A 217 23.26 2.09 1.47
CA GLY A 217 24.57 2.39 0.93
C GLY A 217 25.37 3.43 1.73
N TRP A 218 25.54 3.30 3.05
CA TRP A 218 26.37 4.26 3.82
C TRP A 218 27.58 3.60 4.49
N GLY A 219 27.84 2.31 4.19
CA GLY A 219 28.79 1.48 4.93
C GLY A 219 30.17 1.19 4.31
N GLY A 220 30.40 1.48 3.03
CA GLY A 220 31.71 1.30 2.38
C GLY A 220 31.69 0.50 1.06
N PRO A 221 32.71 0.68 0.19
CA PRO A 221 32.70 0.23 -1.20
C PRO A 221 32.46 -1.28 -1.39
N PRO A 222 31.72 -1.67 -2.45
CA PRO A 222 31.19 -0.84 -3.54
C PRO A 222 29.76 -0.36 -3.25
N VAL A 223 29.62 0.91 -2.88
CA VAL A 223 28.37 1.56 -2.42
C VAL A 223 27.51 2.11 -3.56
N GLU A 224 28.05 2.12 -4.79
CA GLU A 224 27.40 2.78 -5.93
C GLU A 224 26.06 2.13 -6.33
N ASP A 225 25.92 0.84 -6.01
CA ASP A 225 24.79 0.03 -6.43
C ASP A 225 23.65 0.00 -5.40
N GLY A 226 23.81 0.52 -4.17
CA GLY A 226 22.80 0.44 -3.11
C GLY A 226 21.76 1.57 -3.14
N TRP A 227 20.97 1.69 -2.06
CA TRP A 227 20.16 2.88 -1.79
C TRP A 227 21.06 4.08 -1.47
N ASP A 228 20.94 5.14 -2.27
CA ASP A 228 21.63 6.43 -2.08
C ASP A 228 20.63 7.50 -1.63
N ILE A 229 20.52 7.71 -0.31
CA ILE A 229 19.57 8.66 0.30
C ILE A 229 19.72 10.12 -0.19
N THR A 230 20.89 10.46 -0.75
CA THR A 230 21.15 11.80 -1.30
C THR A 230 20.72 11.94 -2.76
N HIS A 231 20.48 10.83 -3.48
CA HIS A 231 20.15 10.86 -4.89
C HIS A 231 18.63 10.84 -5.12
N LYS A 232 17.95 11.92 -4.71
CA LYS A 232 16.49 12.05 -4.82
C LYS A 232 16.08 12.74 -6.12
N GLY A 233 14.91 12.41 -6.65
CA GLY A 233 14.38 13.04 -7.87
C GLY A 233 13.92 14.46 -7.63
N ILE A 234 12.75 14.60 -7.00
CA ILE A 234 12.20 15.87 -6.54
C ILE A 234 12.15 15.84 -5.01
N LEU A 235 12.88 16.77 -4.41
CA LEU A 235 12.89 17.04 -2.98
C LEU A 235 11.94 18.21 -2.69
N VAL A 236 10.83 17.96 -2.01
CA VAL A 236 9.85 18.97 -1.59
C VAL A 236 10.10 19.33 -0.13
N SER A 237 11.08 20.21 0.10
CA SER A 237 11.48 20.66 1.44
C SER A 237 11.98 19.55 2.39
N VAL A 238 12.77 19.94 3.38
CA VAL A 238 13.13 19.10 4.54
C VAL A 238 13.06 20.01 5.76
N ASP A 239 12.22 19.67 6.72
CA ASP A 239 12.03 20.45 7.96
C ASP A 239 11.70 21.94 7.73
N ALA A 240 11.03 22.26 6.63
CA ALA A 240 10.62 23.61 6.29
C ALA A 240 9.22 23.62 5.66
N CYS A 241 8.58 24.79 5.67
CA CYS A 241 7.16 24.95 5.44
C CYS A 241 6.84 25.29 3.98
N GLY A 242 5.84 24.62 3.42
CA GLY A 242 5.37 24.80 2.05
C GLY A 242 3.86 24.62 1.95
N ASP A 243 3.24 25.21 0.94
CA ASP A 243 1.80 25.16 0.70
C ASP A 243 1.50 25.26 -0.81
N ASP A 244 0.39 24.69 -1.27
CA ASP A 244 -0.04 24.72 -2.67
C ASP A 244 1.09 24.33 -3.65
N ILE A 245 1.73 23.18 -3.40
CA ILE A 245 2.78 22.62 -4.25
C ILE A 245 2.14 21.61 -5.20
N ARG A 246 2.41 21.73 -6.51
CA ARG A 246 1.79 20.88 -7.53
C ARG A 246 2.84 20.28 -8.47
N LEU A 247 2.73 18.98 -8.71
CA LEU A 247 3.56 18.21 -9.64
C LEU A 247 2.64 17.61 -10.70
N GLN A 248 2.78 18.00 -11.96
CA GLN A 248 1.79 17.70 -13.00
C GLN A 248 2.43 17.21 -14.31
N ASN A 249 1.95 16.12 -14.91
CA ASN A 249 2.46 15.61 -16.19
C ASN A 249 3.99 15.43 -16.17
N LEU A 250 4.50 14.71 -15.18
CA LEU A 250 5.93 14.48 -15.01
C LEU A 250 6.28 13.02 -15.22
N TYR A 251 7.47 12.76 -15.75
CA TYR A 251 8.12 11.46 -15.61
C TYR A 251 9.43 11.65 -14.85
N VAL A 252 9.55 11.07 -13.66
CA VAL A 252 10.73 11.21 -12.80
C VAL A 252 11.30 9.82 -12.56
N HIS A 253 12.52 9.55 -13.02
CA HIS A 253 13.04 8.20 -12.97
C HIS A 253 14.56 8.13 -12.85
N SER A 254 15.03 6.91 -12.61
CA SER A 254 16.44 6.57 -12.63
C SER A 254 17.28 7.22 -11.53
N TYR A 255 16.68 7.36 -10.35
CA TYR A 255 17.31 7.82 -9.13
C TYR A 255 17.67 6.64 -8.23
N ARG A 256 18.71 6.77 -7.39
CA ARG A 256 19.13 5.69 -6.47
C ARG A 256 18.49 5.83 -5.09
N GLY A 257 18.06 7.05 -4.76
CA GLY A 257 17.27 7.36 -3.58
C GLY A 257 15.81 7.52 -3.95
N GLU A 258 15.05 8.03 -2.99
CA GLU A 258 13.62 8.25 -3.12
C GLU A 258 13.33 9.22 -4.25
N VAL A 259 12.38 8.87 -5.13
CA VAL A 259 12.20 9.67 -6.34
C VAL A 259 11.43 10.94 -6.04
N LEU A 260 10.31 10.85 -5.33
CA LEU A 260 9.60 12.00 -4.78
C LEU A 260 9.69 11.95 -3.25
N TYR A 261 10.30 12.96 -2.66
CA TYR A 261 10.56 12.99 -1.22
C TYR A 261 10.22 14.33 -0.61
N SER A 262 9.63 14.33 0.58
CA SER A 262 9.56 15.50 1.45
C SER A 262 9.82 15.08 2.88
N GLY A 263 10.76 15.76 3.53
CA GLY A 263 11.08 15.50 4.94
C GLY A 263 10.40 16.49 5.88
N GLY A 264 10.05 16.03 7.07
CA GLY A 264 9.58 16.86 8.18
C GLY A 264 8.11 17.30 8.07
N PHE A 265 7.71 18.18 8.98
CA PHE A 265 6.30 18.48 9.26
C PHE A 265 5.82 19.84 8.75
N GLY A 266 6.32 20.31 7.60
CA GLY A 266 6.06 21.69 7.16
C GLY A 266 5.12 21.87 5.96
N ILE A 267 4.84 20.81 5.20
CA ILE A 267 4.05 20.94 3.96
C ILE A 267 2.56 20.86 4.28
N ASP A 268 1.79 21.85 3.83
CA ASP A 268 0.34 21.90 3.96
C ASP A 268 -0.32 21.14 2.79
N HIS A 269 -0.46 21.75 1.61
CA HIS A 269 -1.05 21.11 0.42
C HIS A 269 -0.02 20.67 -0.62
N LEU A 270 -0.04 19.40 -1.00
CA LEU A 270 0.76 18.81 -2.08
C LEU A 270 -0.14 17.99 -3.02
N ASN A 271 -0.16 18.34 -4.31
CA ASN A 271 -0.94 17.66 -5.33
C ASN A 271 -0.04 17.07 -6.43
N LEU A 272 -0.21 15.78 -6.70
CA LEU A 272 0.41 15.05 -7.81
C LEU A 272 -0.68 14.64 -8.79
N CYS A 273 -0.57 15.04 -10.05
CA CYS A 273 -1.49 14.59 -11.10
C CYS A 273 -0.74 14.14 -12.35
N ASN A 274 -1.09 12.95 -12.86
CA ASN A 274 -0.47 12.38 -14.06
C ASN A 274 1.06 12.36 -13.94
N VAL A 275 1.55 11.90 -12.79
CA VAL A 275 2.98 11.76 -12.51
C VAL A 275 3.35 10.29 -12.65
N HIS A 276 4.40 10.02 -13.42
CA HIS A 276 5.02 8.72 -13.53
C HIS A 276 6.35 8.73 -12.77
N VAL A 277 6.55 7.75 -11.89
CA VAL A 277 7.77 7.56 -11.13
C VAL A 277 8.29 6.15 -11.36
N ALA A 278 9.61 5.99 -11.55
CA ALA A 278 10.20 4.68 -11.81
C ALA A 278 11.69 4.54 -11.44
N ASP A 279 12.15 3.29 -11.42
CA ASP A 279 13.55 2.86 -11.42
C ASP A 279 14.38 3.40 -10.25
N THR A 280 14.09 2.93 -9.04
CA THR A 280 14.81 3.35 -7.83
C THR A 280 15.13 2.22 -6.85
N ASN A 281 16.32 2.24 -6.26
CA ASN A 281 16.69 1.34 -5.16
C ASN A 281 15.97 1.62 -3.83
N ALA A 282 15.18 2.70 -3.78
CA ALA A 282 14.46 3.17 -2.62
C ALA A 282 12.95 3.21 -2.92
N SER A 283 12.30 4.29 -2.54
CA SER A 283 10.85 4.47 -2.60
C SER A 283 10.47 5.41 -3.74
N ASP A 284 9.42 5.08 -4.48
CA ASP A 284 8.90 6.02 -5.49
C ASP A 284 8.34 7.27 -4.81
N LEU A 285 7.54 7.06 -3.75
CA LEU A 285 6.98 8.11 -2.90
C LEU A 285 7.49 8.00 -1.47
N ASN A 286 7.94 9.13 -0.92
CA ASN A 286 8.14 9.32 0.51
C ASN A 286 7.77 10.77 0.85
N LEU A 287 6.46 11.02 0.86
CA LEU A 287 5.86 12.35 0.92
C LEU A 287 5.09 12.56 2.22
N ALA A 288 5.25 13.75 2.79
CA ALA A 288 4.72 14.20 4.06
C ALA A 288 4.04 15.55 3.85
N ALA A 289 2.71 15.60 4.03
CA ALA A 289 1.89 16.80 3.87
C ALA A 289 0.66 16.76 4.80
N SER A 290 -0.02 17.90 5.01
CA SER A 290 -1.32 17.95 5.70
C SER A 290 -2.48 17.54 4.77
N SER A 291 -2.34 17.83 3.48
CA SER A 291 -3.17 17.32 2.39
C SER A 291 -2.25 16.81 1.29
N LEU A 292 -2.34 15.51 0.99
CA LEU A 292 -1.67 14.89 -0.15
C LEU A 292 -2.72 14.29 -1.08
N VAL A 293 -2.85 14.86 -2.27
CA VAL A 293 -3.74 14.35 -3.32
C VAL A 293 -2.88 13.81 -4.45
N VAL A 294 -3.11 12.56 -4.81
CA VAL A 294 -2.40 11.85 -5.89
C VAL A 294 -3.43 11.27 -6.85
N GLN A 295 -3.39 11.70 -8.11
CA GLN A 295 -4.41 11.36 -9.09
C GLN A 295 -3.78 10.87 -10.39
N ASN A 296 -4.37 9.83 -10.97
CA ASN A 296 -4.03 9.33 -12.30
C ASN A 296 -2.52 9.12 -12.51
N SER A 297 -1.81 8.70 -11.46
CA SER A 297 -0.35 8.63 -11.42
C SER A 297 0.12 7.18 -11.43
N THR A 298 1.31 6.95 -11.99
CA THR A 298 1.92 5.62 -12.10
C THR A 298 3.20 5.56 -11.27
N PHE A 299 3.31 4.53 -10.45
CA PHE A 299 4.47 4.20 -9.63
C PHE A 299 4.92 2.82 -10.08
N GLY A 300 5.78 2.80 -11.09
CA GLY A 300 6.01 1.64 -11.94
C GLY A 300 7.48 1.39 -12.21
N GLY A 301 7.81 0.14 -12.50
CA GLY A 301 9.19 -0.31 -12.64
C GLY A 301 9.78 -0.74 -11.29
N PRO A 302 10.97 -1.35 -11.32
CA PRO A 302 11.54 -1.95 -10.14
C PRO A 302 11.89 -0.89 -9.09
N CYS A 303 11.18 -0.95 -7.96
CA CYS A 303 11.43 -0.15 -6.78
C CYS A 303 11.59 -1.03 -5.53
N ARG A 304 12.08 -0.47 -4.42
CA ARG A 304 11.97 -1.14 -3.11
C ARG A 304 10.54 -1.02 -2.59
N PHE A 305 10.02 0.21 -2.51
CA PHE A 305 8.69 0.56 -2.01
C PHE A 305 7.95 1.45 -3.01
N TRP A 306 6.63 1.29 -3.13
CA TRP A 306 5.82 2.24 -3.91
C TRP A 306 5.62 3.54 -3.15
N ALA A 307 5.25 3.42 -1.88
CA ALA A 307 5.21 4.55 -0.96
C ALA A 307 5.74 4.12 0.41
N GLU A 308 6.52 4.99 1.03
CA GLU A 308 7.14 4.76 2.33
C GLU A 308 6.96 6.01 3.21
N LEU A 309 6.76 5.81 4.52
CA LEU A 309 6.85 6.87 5.56
C LEU A 309 6.04 8.12 5.21
N MET A 310 4.78 7.93 4.81
CA MET A 310 3.86 9.05 4.58
C MET A 310 3.49 9.72 5.91
N ALA A 311 4.36 10.57 6.43
CA ALA A 311 4.19 11.26 7.70
C ALA A 311 3.28 12.49 7.52
N MET A 312 2.31 12.69 8.40
CA MET A 312 1.47 13.89 8.33
C MET A 312 2.02 15.02 9.17
N THR A 313 1.93 16.21 8.60
CA THR A 313 2.36 17.45 9.22
C THR A 313 1.21 18.01 10.07
N VAL A 314 1.51 18.60 11.23
CA VAL A 314 0.50 19.30 12.07
C VAL A 314 0.57 20.80 11.82
N VAL A 315 0.55 21.18 10.56
CA VAL A 315 0.44 22.59 10.16
C VAL A 315 -1.02 22.85 9.79
N GLY A 316 -1.51 24.06 10.02
CA GLY A 316 -2.89 24.44 9.67
C GLY A 316 -3.98 23.98 10.64
N ASP A 317 -5.22 24.31 10.29
CA ASP A 317 -6.43 23.96 11.04
C ASP A 317 -6.80 22.49 10.78
N GLU A 318 -7.09 21.71 11.83
CA GLU A 318 -7.54 20.32 11.69
C GLU A 318 -8.79 20.21 10.81
N ALA A 319 -9.64 21.24 10.79
CA ALA A 319 -10.89 21.24 10.03
C ALA A 319 -10.70 21.30 8.51
N THR A 320 -9.51 21.66 8.01
CA THR A 320 -9.24 21.79 6.57
C THR A 320 -8.39 20.67 6.00
N ARG A 321 -8.03 19.66 6.82
CA ARG A 321 -7.18 18.55 6.36
C ARG A 321 -7.98 17.56 5.53
N GLU A 322 -7.61 17.43 4.27
CA GLU A 322 -8.17 16.42 3.36
C GLU A 322 -7.51 15.05 3.54
N GLY A 323 -6.35 15.00 4.22
CA GLY A 323 -5.58 13.79 4.45
C GLY A 323 -4.89 13.28 3.19
N PHE A 324 -4.79 11.97 3.06
CA PHE A 324 -4.15 11.31 1.92
C PHE A 324 -5.19 10.72 0.99
N ARG A 325 -5.17 11.10 -0.28
CA ARG A 325 -6.13 10.63 -1.28
C ARG A 325 -5.41 10.20 -2.53
N PHE A 326 -5.49 8.90 -2.85
CA PHE A 326 -4.99 8.28 -4.07
C PHE A 326 -6.18 7.85 -4.92
N VAL A 327 -6.27 8.37 -6.15
CA VAL A 327 -7.40 8.10 -7.06
C VAL A 327 -6.90 7.73 -8.44
N GLY A 328 -7.33 6.58 -8.96
CA GLY A 328 -6.98 6.16 -10.31
C GLY A 328 -5.48 5.91 -10.49
N CYS A 329 -4.74 5.63 -9.41
CA CYS A 329 -3.30 5.40 -9.46
C CYS A 329 -2.98 3.95 -9.84
N HIS A 330 -1.82 3.75 -10.46
CA HIS A 330 -1.30 2.44 -10.82
C HIS A 330 0.05 2.21 -10.15
N PHE A 331 0.16 1.10 -9.43
CA PHE A 331 1.33 0.67 -8.69
C PHE A 331 1.79 -0.68 -9.23
N ASP A 332 3.03 -0.76 -9.72
CA ASP A 332 3.58 -1.96 -10.38
C ASP A 332 5.05 -2.25 -9.99
N ASP A 333 5.42 -3.52 -9.98
CA ASP A 333 6.80 -4.05 -9.85
C ASP A 333 7.62 -3.71 -8.59
N ALA A 334 6.98 -3.57 -7.42
CA ALA A 334 7.70 -3.41 -6.15
C ALA A 334 8.44 -4.70 -5.73
N ARG A 335 9.76 -4.60 -5.50
CA ARG A 335 10.66 -5.72 -5.17
C ARG A 335 10.87 -5.92 -3.67
N GLY A 336 10.95 -4.84 -2.90
CA GLY A 336 11.00 -4.90 -1.42
C GLY A 336 9.61 -5.10 -0.79
N GLY A 337 8.58 -4.72 -1.55
CA GLY A 337 7.16 -4.72 -1.18
C GLY A 337 6.80 -3.60 -0.22
N GLU A 338 5.51 -3.21 -0.25
CA GLU A 338 4.81 -2.20 0.56
C GLU A 338 4.49 -0.87 -0.15
N LEU A 339 3.20 -0.53 -0.08
CA LEU A 339 2.70 0.82 0.15
C LEU A 339 2.56 0.96 1.66
N ALA A 340 3.64 1.38 2.30
CA ALA A 340 3.71 1.49 3.73
C ALA A 340 2.98 2.79 4.13
N ILE A 341 1.74 2.65 4.63
CA ILE A 341 1.02 3.74 5.31
C ILE A 341 1.60 3.81 6.73
N LEU A 342 2.86 4.20 6.78
CA LEU A 342 3.62 4.36 8.01
C LEU A 342 3.33 5.76 8.54
N GLY A 343 2.62 5.83 9.65
CA GLY A 343 2.64 7.02 10.49
C GLY A 343 3.96 7.05 11.27
N ASP A 344 5.09 7.28 10.61
CA ASP A 344 6.34 7.49 11.35
C ASP A 344 6.28 8.89 11.99
N TYR A 345 5.80 8.88 13.25
CA TYR A 345 5.90 9.92 14.26
C TYR A 345 5.13 11.24 14.05
N ASP A 346 4.23 11.52 15.00
CA ASP A 346 4.54 12.46 16.09
C ASP A 346 3.86 11.98 17.38
N TYR A 347 4.64 11.40 18.31
CA TYR A 347 4.13 11.01 19.64
C TYR A 347 3.62 12.21 20.45
N ALA A 348 3.92 13.45 20.04
CA ALA A 348 3.37 14.64 20.67
C ALA A 348 1.88 14.83 20.37
N HIS A 349 1.34 14.19 19.34
CA HIS A 349 -0.04 14.37 18.87
C HIS A 349 -0.82 13.05 18.73
N PRO A 350 -0.99 12.28 19.83
CA PRO A 350 -1.64 10.96 19.83
C PRO A 350 -3.10 10.93 19.37
N ASP A 351 -3.78 12.07 19.43
CA ASP A 351 -5.22 12.19 19.18
C ASP A 351 -5.52 12.53 17.72
N ILE A 352 -4.52 12.90 16.93
CA ILE A 352 -4.75 13.23 15.53
C ILE A 352 -5.02 11.94 14.76
N ARG A 353 -6.06 12.02 13.94
CA ARG A 353 -6.61 10.95 13.11
C ARG A 353 -6.68 11.50 11.70
N PHE A 354 -6.13 10.76 10.76
CA PHE A 354 -5.92 11.22 9.41
C PHE A 354 -6.71 10.39 8.42
N PRO A 355 -7.54 11.02 7.56
CA PRO A 355 -8.23 10.31 6.51
C PRO A 355 -7.24 9.81 5.47
N VAL A 356 -7.33 8.52 5.14
CA VAL A 356 -6.54 7.90 4.07
C VAL A 356 -7.48 7.20 3.10
N THR A 357 -7.44 7.55 1.82
CA THR A 357 -8.33 7.01 0.79
C THR A 357 -7.53 6.48 -0.39
N PHE A 358 -7.83 5.25 -0.80
CA PHE A 358 -7.41 4.63 -2.05
C PHE A 358 -8.66 4.24 -2.83
N ASP A 359 -8.91 4.92 -3.95
CA ASP A 359 -10.07 4.68 -4.79
C ASP A 359 -9.68 4.43 -6.25
N ARG A 360 -10.24 3.38 -6.86
CA ARG A 360 -10.01 3.03 -8.27
C ARG A 360 -8.52 2.85 -8.63
N CYS A 361 -7.68 2.46 -7.66
CA CYS A 361 -6.28 2.19 -7.90
C CYS A 361 -6.05 0.74 -8.35
N THR A 362 -4.96 0.51 -9.08
CA THR A 362 -4.48 -0.83 -9.45
C THR A 362 -3.14 -1.09 -8.78
N PHE A 363 -3.01 -2.25 -8.14
CA PHE A 363 -1.79 -2.74 -7.50
C PHE A 363 -1.42 -4.07 -8.13
N GLU A 364 -0.23 -4.19 -8.70
CA GLU A 364 0.19 -5.43 -9.34
C GLU A 364 1.68 -5.75 -9.20
N ASN A 365 1.98 -7.04 -9.27
CA ASN A 365 3.36 -7.57 -9.26
C ASN A 365 4.21 -7.10 -8.06
N SER A 366 3.59 -6.99 -6.88
CA SER A 366 4.33 -6.81 -5.63
C SER A 366 4.95 -8.14 -5.21
N HIS A 367 6.24 -8.12 -4.86
CA HIS A 367 7.01 -9.30 -4.47
C HIS A 367 7.35 -9.38 -2.98
N GLY A 368 7.08 -8.32 -2.20
CA GLY A 368 7.44 -8.24 -0.79
C GLY A 368 6.26 -8.33 0.19
N ASN A 369 6.31 -7.58 1.29
CA ASN A 369 5.51 -7.79 2.52
C ASN A 369 4.00 -7.50 2.42
N GLY A 370 3.45 -7.23 1.23
CA GLY A 370 2.05 -6.89 1.06
C GLY A 370 1.80 -5.66 0.20
N VAL A 371 0.61 -5.08 0.37
CA VAL A 371 0.26 -3.78 -0.23
C VAL A 371 0.15 -2.74 0.87
N PHE A 372 -0.88 -2.81 1.70
CA PHE A 372 -1.10 -1.83 2.77
C PHE A 372 -0.53 -2.33 4.07
N TYR A 373 0.45 -1.58 4.57
CA TYR A 373 1.07 -1.83 5.86
C TYR A 373 0.77 -0.66 6.79
N PHE A 374 -0.06 -0.90 7.81
CA PHE A 374 -0.36 0.07 8.86
C PHE A 374 0.55 -0.21 10.04
N ASP A 375 1.55 0.64 10.28
CA ASP A 375 2.48 0.51 11.41
C ASP A 375 2.46 1.75 12.30
N SER A 376 2.67 1.51 13.59
CA SER A 376 2.89 2.46 14.68
C SER A 376 1.77 3.48 15.02
N PRO A 377 1.71 3.97 16.27
CA PRO A 377 0.88 5.12 16.65
C PRO A 377 1.41 6.46 16.09
N PRO A 378 0.54 7.48 15.87
CA PRO A 378 -0.89 7.52 16.19
C PRO A 378 -1.74 6.75 15.16
N GLY A 379 -2.81 6.10 15.64
CA GLY A 379 -3.62 5.19 14.84
C GLY A 379 -4.20 5.87 13.59
N ALA A 380 -4.09 5.21 12.44
CA ALA A 380 -4.71 5.64 11.19
C ALA A 380 -6.24 5.55 11.28
N GLY A 381 -6.95 6.46 10.62
CA GLY A 381 -8.41 6.47 10.59
C GLY A 381 -8.99 7.87 10.37
N PRO A 382 -10.07 8.04 9.59
CA PRO A 382 -10.75 6.99 8.81
C PRO A 382 -9.90 6.50 7.64
N VAL A 383 -10.00 5.22 7.30
CA VAL A 383 -9.30 4.63 6.14
C VAL A 383 -10.34 4.07 5.17
N ALA A 384 -10.25 4.41 3.89
CA ALA A 384 -11.11 3.90 2.84
C ALA A 384 -10.27 3.28 1.71
N ILE A 385 -10.53 2.01 1.40
CA ILE A 385 -9.90 1.28 0.31
C ILE A 385 -11.05 0.73 -0.55
N THR A 386 -11.40 1.46 -1.60
CA THR A 386 -12.61 1.20 -2.41
C THR A 386 -12.32 1.02 -3.88
N ASN A 387 -13.06 0.13 -4.54
CA ASN A 387 -13.01 -0.02 -6.00
C ASN A 387 -11.61 -0.32 -6.57
N ASN A 388 -10.70 -0.90 -5.78
CA ASN A 388 -9.33 -1.17 -6.22
C ASN A 388 -9.19 -2.57 -6.83
N THR A 389 -8.17 -2.73 -7.66
CA THR A 389 -7.77 -4.02 -8.22
C THR A 389 -6.39 -4.43 -7.73
N PHE A 390 -6.26 -5.67 -7.27
CA PHE A 390 -5.01 -6.28 -6.82
C PHE A 390 -4.70 -7.51 -7.67
N ARG A 391 -3.52 -7.58 -8.28
CA ARG A 391 -3.11 -8.71 -9.13
C ARG A 391 -1.71 -9.20 -8.78
N ASN A 392 -1.52 -10.52 -8.79
CA ASN A 392 -0.19 -11.13 -8.66
C ASN A 392 0.59 -10.60 -7.44
N ILE A 393 -0.10 -10.47 -6.31
CA ILE A 393 0.53 -10.04 -5.07
C ILE A 393 1.12 -11.27 -4.38
N GLY A 394 2.44 -11.28 -4.20
CA GLY A 394 3.21 -12.32 -3.48
C GLY A 394 4.35 -11.69 -2.68
N SER A 395 5.20 -12.42 -1.94
CA SER A 395 5.20 -13.84 -1.58
C SER A 395 5.79 -14.03 -0.18
N GLY A 396 5.03 -14.63 0.74
CA GLY A 396 5.48 -15.03 2.07
C GLY A 396 4.30 -15.21 3.03
N GLU A 397 4.30 -16.26 3.86
CA GLU A 397 3.20 -16.60 4.80
C GLU A 397 2.80 -15.43 5.74
N TYR A 398 3.69 -14.45 5.90
CA TYR A 398 3.49 -13.27 6.74
C TYR A 398 3.02 -12.02 5.99
N ASN A 399 2.89 -12.07 4.67
CA ASN A 399 2.57 -10.93 3.83
C ASN A 399 1.05 -10.80 3.73
N ALA A 400 0.55 -9.58 3.75
CA ALA A 400 -0.88 -9.36 3.58
C ALA A 400 -1.20 -8.16 2.69
N ILE A 401 -2.30 -8.26 1.94
CA ILE A 401 -2.80 -7.10 1.19
C ILE A 401 -3.15 -5.99 2.18
N LEU A 402 -3.79 -6.37 3.28
CA LEU A 402 -4.08 -5.50 4.41
C LEU A 402 -3.39 -6.04 5.66
N ASN A 403 -2.31 -5.39 6.05
CA ASN A 403 -1.54 -5.74 7.23
C ASN A 403 -1.71 -4.68 8.33
N PHE A 404 -2.51 -5.01 9.34
CA PHE A 404 -2.66 -4.20 10.54
C PHE A 404 -1.64 -4.68 11.56
N ASN A 405 -0.42 -4.14 11.43
CA ASN A 405 0.72 -4.48 12.27
C ASN A 405 1.00 -3.41 13.35
N GLY A 406 0.37 -2.24 13.24
CA GLY A 406 0.47 -1.12 14.16
C GLY A 406 -0.82 -0.82 14.93
N GLY A 407 -0.68 0.07 15.91
CA GLY A 407 -1.72 0.41 16.86
C GLY A 407 -1.48 -0.25 18.22
N ASN A 408 -1.95 0.41 19.27
CA ASN A 408 -1.96 -0.17 20.61
C ASN A 408 -3.30 0.16 21.25
N GLU A 409 -3.53 -0.31 22.48
CA GLU A 409 -4.77 -0.02 23.20
C GLU A 409 -5.09 1.49 23.30
N THR A 410 -4.09 2.37 23.25
CA THR A 410 -4.28 3.82 23.35
C THR A 410 -4.50 4.50 21.99
N HIS A 411 -4.07 3.88 20.89
CA HIS A 411 -4.18 4.42 19.53
C HIS A 411 -4.63 3.32 18.55
N PRO A 412 -5.90 2.90 18.61
CA PRO A 412 -6.42 1.89 17.70
C PRO A 412 -6.48 2.44 16.26
N ILE A 413 -6.30 1.54 15.30
CA ILE A 413 -6.68 1.80 13.91
C ILE A 413 -8.21 1.73 13.86
N THR A 414 -8.87 2.80 13.41
CA THR A 414 -10.33 2.90 13.54
C THR A 414 -11.01 3.46 12.29
N ASN A 415 -12.28 3.14 12.09
CA ASN A 415 -13.10 3.58 10.96
C ASN A 415 -12.48 3.17 9.62
N VAL A 416 -12.17 1.87 9.47
CA VAL A 416 -11.60 1.30 8.25
C VAL A 416 -12.70 0.69 7.40
N THR A 417 -12.77 1.09 6.13
CA THR A 417 -13.71 0.58 5.14
C THR A 417 -12.95 0.00 3.95
N VAL A 418 -13.23 -1.25 3.62
CA VAL A 418 -12.64 -1.98 2.50
C VAL A 418 -13.77 -2.58 1.69
N GLU A 419 -14.14 -1.92 0.58
CA GLU A 419 -15.34 -2.29 -0.17
C GLU A 419 -15.13 -2.32 -1.68
N HIS A 420 -15.82 -3.24 -2.37
CA HIS A 420 -15.84 -3.33 -3.83
C HIS A 420 -14.46 -3.55 -4.47
N ASN A 421 -13.53 -4.17 -3.76
CA ASN A 421 -12.20 -4.49 -4.28
C ASN A 421 -12.17 -5.88 -4.93
N THR A 422 -11.31 -6.02 -5.95
CA THR A 422 -11.06 -7.31 -6.61
C THR A 422 -9.60 -7.71 -6.46
N CYS A 423 -9.35 -8.86 -5.82
CA CYS A 423 -8.02 -9.44 -5.66
C CYS A 423 -7.93 -10.76 -6.43
N THR A 424 -6.96 -10.89 -7.33
CA THR A 424 -6.77 -12.09 -8.18
C THR A 424 -5.32 -12.50 -8.24
N GLY A 425 -5.07 -13.81 -8.39
CA GLY A 425 -3.71 -14.33 -8.52
C GLY A 425 -2.90 -14.16 -7.24
N ILE A 426 -3.54 -14.24 -6.07
CA ILE A 426 -2.86 -14.07 -4.79
C ILE A 426 -2.02 -15.32 -4.50
N GLU A 427 -0.71 -15.12 -4.32
CA GLU A 427 0.26 -16.19 -4.07
C GLU A 427 0.85 -16.09 -2.66
N SER A 428 0.61 -17.09 -1.81
CA SER A 428 1.24 -17.19 -0.48
C SER A 428 0.97 -16.02 0.47
N ALA A 429 0.04 -15.12 0.14
CA ALA A 429 -0.31 -13.95 0.93
C ALA A 429 -1.68 -14.13 1.61
N THR A 430 -1.86 -13.41 2.72
CA THR A 430 -3.14 -13.29 3.41
C THR A 430 -3.87 -12.05 2.89
N PHE A 431 -5.17 -12.12 2.61
CA PHE A 431 -5.87 -10.89 2.23
C PHE A 431 -5.90 -9.90 3.41
N LEU A 432 -6.37 -10.33 4.58
CA LEU A 432 -6.38 -9.51 5.79
C LEU A 432 -5.60 -10.17 6.93
N LYS A 433 -4.65 -9.43 7.49
CA LYS A 433 -3.88 -9.83 8.65
C LYS A 433 -4.04 -8.80 9.76
N ALA A 434 -4.61 -9.27 10.85
CA ALA A 434 -4.99 -8.50 12.03
C ALA A 434 -4.51 -9.23 13.28
N ILE A 435 -3.20 -9.32 13.46
CA ILE A 435 -2.56 -10.13 14.51
C ILE A 435 -1.57 -9.28 15.32
N TRP A 436 -1.34 -9.67 16.58
CA TRP A 436 -0.33 -9.12 17.51
C TRP A 436 -0.53 -7.67 17.98
N TRP A 437 -0.90 -7.47 19.26
CA TRP A 437 -0.88 -6.19 19.98
C TRP A 437 -1.67 -5.00 19.39
N ASN A 438 -2.32 -5.17 18.24
CA ASN A 438 -2.99 -4.10 17.53
C ASN A 438 -4.45 -4.02 17.92
N SER A 439 -4.86 -2.83 18.35
CA SER A 439 -6.26 -2.54 18.61
C SER A 439 -6.92 -2.00 17.34
N MET A 440 -8.02 -2.61 16.94
CA MET A 440 -8.81 -2.16 15.79
C MET A 440 -10.27 -2.02 16.17
N SER A 441 -10.90 -0.94 15.72
CA SER A 441 -12.32 -0.71 15.93
C SER A 441 -13.05 -0.19 14.71
N HIS A 442 -14.33 -0.53 14.56
CA HIS A 442 -15.18 -0.02 13.48
C HIS A 442 -14.62 -0.34 12.08
N VAL A 443 -14.25 -1.61 11.86
CA VAL A 443 -13.73 -2.11 10.58
C VAL A 443 -14.87 -2.75 9.77
N ARG A 444 -14.99 -2.38 8.49
CA ARG A 444 -15.98 -2.93 7.53
C ARG A 444 -15.27 -3.44 6.29
N ILE A 445 -15.42 -4.73 6.02
CA ILE A 445 -14.86 -5.38 4.82
C ILE A 445 -16.02 -6.02 4.06
N ARG A 446 -16.47 -5.38 2.97
CA ARG A 446 -17.70 -5.80 2.28
C ARG A 446 -17.61 -5.84 0.77
N ASN A 447 -18.43 -6.69 0.15
CA ASN A 447 -18.62 -6.70 -1.30
C ASN A 447 -17.30 -6.86 -2.10
N ASN A 448 -16.30 -7.52 -1.51
CA ASN A 448 -15.01 -7.75 -2.17
C ASN A 448 -14.95 -9.15 -2.78
N ARG A 449 -14.06 -9.33 -3.76
CA ARG A 449 -13.73 -10.63 -4.33
C ARG A 449 -12.26 -10.97 -4.10
N PHE A 450 -12.00 -12.13 -3.52
CA PHE A 450 -10.66 -12.65 -3.22
C PHE A 450 -10.45 -13.99 -3.90
N GLU A 451 -9.46 -14.06 -4.79
CA GLU A 451 -9.13 -15.27 -5.52
C GLU A 451 -7.66 -15.62 -5.38
N GLY A 452 -7.42 -16.80 -4.78
CA GLY A 452 -6.10 -17.41 -4.74
C GLY A 452 -5.63 -17.85 -6.12
N SER A 453 -4.31 -17.93 -6.27
CA SER A 453 -3.63 -18.28 -7.54
C SER A 453 -3.86 -19.71 -8.04
N SER A 454 -4.28 -20.65 -7.19
CA SER A 454 -4.34 -22.07 -7.54
C SER A 454 -5.59 -22.77 -7.00
N ALA A 455 -6.40 -23.32 -7.90
CA ALA A 455 -7.52 -24.19 -7.56
C ALA A 455 -7.07 -25.59 -7.08
N ASP A 456 -5.88 -26.03 -7.53
CA ASP A 456 -5.30 -27.31 -7.13
C ASP A 456 -4.62 -27.25 -5.75
N ASP A 457 -4.25 -26.04 -5.32
CA ASP A 457 -3.64 -25.78 -4.01
C ASP A 457 -4.23 -24.51 -3.36
N PRO A 458 -5.54 -24.56 -3.00
CA PRO A 458 -6.22 -23.42 -2.40
C PRO A 458 -5.65 -23.02 -1.04
N GLY A 459 -4.82 -23.87 -0.40
CA GLY A 459 -4.14 -23.55 0.84
C GLY A 459 -2.99 -22.54 0.69
N ARG A 460 -2.57 -22.21 -0.54
CA ARG A 460 -1.50 -21.21 -0.76
C ARG A 460 -1.95 -19.78 -0.48
N ALA A 461 -3.20 -19.43 -0.74
CA ALA A 461 -3.71 -18.10 -0.43
C ALA A 461 -4.56 -18.17 0.84
N HIS A 462 -4.45 -17.16 1.72
CA HIS A 462 -5.23 -17.13 2.95
C HIS A 462 -6.26 -16.00 2.89
N SER A 463 -7.52 -16.28 3.20
CA SER A 463 -8.55 -15.23 3.26
C SER A 463 -8.29 -14.24 4.39
N MET A 464 -8.14 -14.73 5.62
CA MET A 464 -7.94 -13.84 6.76
C MET A 464 -7.29 -14.52 7.95
N TYR A 465 -6.38 -13.78 8.59
CA TYR A 465 -5.86 -14.04 9.92
C TYR A 465 -6.25 -12.93 10.88
N TYR A 466 -6.85 -13.31 12.00
CA TYR A 466 -7.26 -12.36 13.03
C TYR A 466 -6.92 -12.83 14.44
N GLY A 467 -6.82 -11.86 15.36
CA GLY A 467 -6.33 -12.04 16.72
C GLY A 467 -6.85 -10.98 17.71
N GLN A 468 -6.03 -10.62 18.70
CA GLN A 468 -6.41 -9.79 19.85
C GLN A 468 -6.96 -8.40 19.48
N TYR A 469 -7.70 -7.78 20.41
CA TYR A 469 -8.16 -6.38 20.42
C TYR A 469 -8.98 -5.90 19.22
N MET A 470 -9.98 -6.68 18.81
CA MET A 470 -10.96 -6.26 17.81
C MET A 470 -12.27 -5.82 18.45
N GLU A 471 -12.83 -4.72 17.96
CA GLU A 471 -14.14 -4.19 18.38
C GLU A 471 -14.95 -3.80 17.14
N ASP A 472 -16.21 -4.24 17.05
CA ASP A 472 -17.08 -3.85 15.95
C ASP A 472 -16.44 -4.08 14.55
N VAL A 473 -15.93 -5.28 14.31
CA VAL A 473 -15.41 -5.72 13.01
C VAL A 473 -16.49 -6.50 12.28
N GLU A 474 -16.73 -6.18 11.01
CA GLU A 474 -17.72 -6.83 10.15
C GLU A 474 -17.08 -7.22 8.81
N ILE A 475 -17.33 -8.45 8.39
CA ILE A 475 -16.84 -9.07 7.16
C ILE A 475 -18.03 -9.68 6.45
N SER A 476 -18.54 -9.02 5.42
CA SER A 476 -19.82 -9.43 4.85
C SER A 476 -19.94 -9.32 3.34
N ASN A 477 -20.74 -10.18 2.72
CA ASN A 477 -20.99 -10.18 1.28
C ASN A 477 -19.70 -10.30 0.44
N ASN A 478 -18.64 -10.91 0.97
CA ASN A 478 -17.41 -11.13 0.21
C ASN A 478 -17.46 -12.48 -0.49
N THR A 479 -16.76 -12.58 -1.63
CA THR A 479 -16.56 -13.84 -2.36
C THR A 479 -15.11 -14.29 -2.19
N PHE A 480 -14.91 -15.48 -1.64
CA PHE A 480 -13.62 -16.14 -1.45
C PHE A 480 -13.52 -17.33 -2.41
N VAL A 481 -12.50 -17.35 -3.25
CA VAL A 481 -12.28 -18.37 -4.29
C VAL A 481 -10.88 -18.95 -4.17
N ASN A 482 -10.76 -20.28 -4.13
CA ASN A 482 -9.49 -20.99 -4.13
C ASN A 482 -8.49 -20.50 -3.06
N CYS A 483 -8.98 -20.27 -1.84
CA CYS A 483 -8.16 -19.81 -0.71
C CYS A 483 -8.51 -20.58 0.58
N GLU A 484 -7.63 -20.54 1.58
CA GLU A 484 -7.92 -20.98 2.94
C GLU A 484 -9.01 -20.09 3.57
N VAL A 485 -9.95 -20.71 4.27
CA VAL A 485 -11.01 -20.02 5.01
C VAL A 485 -10.45 -19.21 6.20
N PRO A 486 -11.24 -18.29 6.79
CA PRO A 486 -10.76 -17.44 7.88
C PRO A 486 -10.24 -18.23 9.09
N ARG A 487 -9.14 -17.75 9.66
CA ARG A 487 -8.47 -18.40 10.80
C ARG A 487 -8.20 -17.41 11.93
N GLN A 488 -8.57 -17.84 13.12
CA GLN A 488 -8.15 -17.19 14.36
C GLN A 488 -6.74 -17.69 14.74
N TYR A 489 -5.76 -16.79 14.80
CA TYR A 489 -4.38 -17.16 15.15
C TYR A 489 -4.11 -17.06 16.66
N GLU A 490 -4.76 -16.11 17.34
CA GLU A 490 -4.55 -15.83 18.76
C GLU A 490 -5.85 -15.80 19.56
N ALA A 491 -5.75 -15.97 20.88
CA ALA A 491 -6.91 -15.79 21.76
C ALA A 491 -7.46 -14.35 21.65
N LEU A 492 -8.78 -14.20 21.65
CA LEU A 492 -9.43 -12.89 21.58
C LEU A 492 -9.49 -12.28 22.99
N THR A 493 -9.25 -10.97 23.06
CA THR A 493 -9.43 -10.18 24.28
C THR A 493 -10.79 -9.48 24.32
N ASN A 494 -11.37 -9.17 23.16
CA ASN A 494 -12.65 -8.46 22.98
C ASN A 494 -13.65 -9.30 22.16
N GLU A 495 -14.04 -8.83 20.97
CA GLU A 495 -15.07 -9.42 20.13
C GLU A 495 -14.46 -10.22 18.95
N ARG A 496 -15.24 -11.18 18.46
CA ARG A 496 -15.04 -11.85 17.17
C ARG A 496 -15.56 -10.95 16.06
N PRO A 497 -14.95 -11.00 14.86
CA PRO A 497 -15.54 -10.39 13.68
C PRO A 497 -16.92 -10.99 13.43
N LEU A 498 -17.88 -10.15 13.04
CA LEU A 498 -19.15 -10.60 12.50
C LEU A 498 -18.93 -11.01 11.05
N PHE A 499 -19.10 -12.29 10.75
CA PHE A 499 -19.14 -12.79 9.38
C PHE A 499 -20.58 -12.95 8.92
N ALA A 500 -20.94 -12.36 7.78
CA ALA A 500 -22.30 -12.41 7.24
C ALA A 500 -22.35 -12.50 5.71
N ASN A 501 -23.08 -13.45 5.17
CA ASN A 501 -23.35 -13.61 3.73
C ASN A 501 -22.08 -13.78 2.87
N ASN A 502 -20.98 -14.33 3.41
CA ASN A 502 -19.79 -14.59 2.60
C ASN A 502 -19.97 -15.88 1.78
N THR A 503 -19.40 -15.91 0.57
CA THR A 503 -19.41 -17.08 -0.31
C THR A 503 -18.01 -17.69 -0.39
N TYR A 504 -17.91 -19.02 -0.23
CA TYR A 504 -16.66 -19.76 -0.28
C TYR A 504 -16.70 -20.81 -1.40
N THR A 505 -15.88 -20.63 -2.45
CA THR A 505 -15.81 -21.55 -3.61
C THR A 505 -14.41 -22.14 -3.72
N GLY A 506 -14.31 -23.47 -3.78
CA GLY A 506 -13.00 -24.14 -3.83
C GLY A 506 -12.12 -23.85 -2.60
N ALA A 507 -12.74 -23.49 -1.48
CA ALA A 507 -12.01 -23.07 -0.29
C ALA A 507 -11.35 -24.25 0.43
N TYR A 508 -10.18 -24.01 1.02
CA TYR A 508 -9.46 -24.97 1.85
C TYR A 508 -9.89 -24.84 3.32
N TYR A 509 -10.41 -25.93 3.89
CA TYR A 509 -10.84 -26.00 5.28
C TYR A 509 -9.78 -26.72 6.13
N ARG A 510 -9.20 -26.01 7.09
CA ARG A 510 -8.12 -26.52 7.93
C ARG A 510 -8.63 -26.94 9.31
N ASP A 511 -7.93 -27.87 9.95
CA ASP A 511 -8.20 -28.23 11.33
C ASP A 511 -8.08 -27.01 12.26
N GLY A 512 -9.14 -26.76 13.02
CA GLY A 512 -9.28 -25.58 13.88
C GLY A 512 -9.65 -24.29 13.14
N SER A 513 -9.82 -24.32 11.82
CA SER A 513 -10.24 -23.20 10.97
C SER A 513 -11.14 -23.71 9.86
N GLY A 514 -12.40 -23.92 10.21
CA GLY A 514 -13.43 -24.50 9.33
C GLY A 514 -13.63 -26.00 9.53
N THR A 515 -12.62 -26.76 9.97
CA THR A 515 -12.77 -28.18 10.33
C THR A 515 -12.55 -28.44 11.82
N PHE A 516 -13.42 -29.21 12.46
CA PHE A 516 -13.34 -29.56 13.89
C PHE A 516 -13.42 -31.07 14.09
N HIS A 517 -12.50 -31.64 14.88
CA HIS A 517 -12.48 -33.06 15.23
C HIS A 517 -12.85 -33.23 16.71
N LEU A 518 -14.10 -33.61 16.95
CA LEU A 518 -14.62 -33.81 18.29
C LEU A 518 -14.18 -35.15 18.84
N THR A 519 -13.73 -35.12 20.09
CA THR A 519 -13.36 -36.28 20.87
C THR A 519 -14.13 -36.35 22.17
N SER A 520 -14.11 -37.50 22.84
CA SER A 520 -14.73 -37.65 24.16
C SER A 520 -14.29 -36.57 25.19
N SER A 521 -13.07 -36.05 25.08
CA SER A 521 -12.47 -34.99 25.92
C SER A 521 -12.50 -33.59 25.32
N GLY A 522 -12.69 -33.44 24.00
CA GLY A 522 -12.72 -32.15 23.31
C GLY A 522 -13.97 -32.06 22.44
N ARG A 523 -15.03 -31.46 22.98
CA ARG A 523 -16.37 -31.42 22.35
C ARG A 523 -16.75 -30.06 21.81
N THR A 524 -15.94 -29.04 22.10
CA THR A 524 -16.26 -27.65 21.80
C THR A 524 -15.91 -27.31 20.35
N ILE A 525 -16.90 -26.82 19.63
CA ILE A 525 -16.76 -26.19 18.31
C ILE A 525 -16.60 -24.69 18.56
N THR A 526 -15.59 -24.09 17.93
CA THR A 526 -15.34 -22.64 18.00
C THR A 526 -15.43 -22.07 16.60
N PRO A 527 -16.65 -21.72 16.12
CA PRO A 527 -16.79 -21.12 14.80
C PRO A 527 -15.90 -19.90 14.63
N ASN A 528 -15.03 -19.94 13.62
CA ASN A 528 -14.19 -18.80 13.25
C ASN A 528 -14.86 -17.94 12.17
N PHE A 529 -15.86 -18.49 11.47
CA PHE A 529 -16.64 -17.82 10.43
C PHE A 529 -17.97 -18.59 10.25
N GLU A 530 -18.68 -18.32 9.16
CA GLU A 530 -20.04 -18.79 8.90
C GLU A 530 -20.17 -20.29 8.59
N GLU A 531 -19.08 -21.04 8.43
CA GLU A 531 -19.14 -22.48 8.16
C GLU A 531 -18.24 -23.30 9.10
N ALA A 532 -18.71 -24.50 9.46
CA ALA A 532 -17.93 -25.47 10.21
C ALA A 532 -18.25 -26.91 9.77
N ILE A 533 -17.22 -27.67 9.42
CA ILE A 533 -17.26 -29.10 9.15
C ILE A 533 -16.83 -29.85 10.42
N VAL A 534 -17.67 -30.75 10.91
CA VAL A 534 -17.47 -31.37 12.24
C VAL A 534 -17.39 -32.89 12.12
N TYR A 535 -16.26 -33.44 12.52
CA TYR A 535 -16.00 -34.87 12.62
C TYR A 535 -16.14 -35.32 14.08
N ALA A 536 -16.59 -36.55 14.31
CA ALA A 536 -16.64 -37.16 15.64
C ALA A 536 -15.79 -38.44 15.69
N ASP A 537 -15.09 -38.67 16.80
CA ASP A 537 -14.36 -39.91 17.07
C ASP A 537 -15.30 -41.09 17.41
N ALA A 538 -16.52 -40.80 17.86
CA ALA A 538 -17.56 -41.75 18.23
C ALA A 538 -18.95 -41.32 17.72
N ASP A 539 -19.80 -42.29 17.37
CA ASP A 539 -21.17 -42.00 16.93
C ASP A 539 -22.02 -41.42 18.06
N GLY A 540 -22.75 -40.35 17.76
CA GLY A 540 -23.64 -39.68 18.70
C GLY A 540 -22.93 -38.86 19.76
N LEU A 541 -21.66 -38.50 19.54
CA LEU A 541 -20.92 -37.59 20.42
C LEU A 541 -21.64 -36.24 20.46
N VAL A 542 -21.97 -35.79 21.68
CA VAL A 542 -22.68 -34.53 21.89
C VAL A 542 -21.71 -33.36 21.74
N ALA A 543 -21.94 -32.50 20.76
CA ALA A 543 -21.15 -31.29 20.55
C ALA A 543 -21.46 -30.24 21.63
N GLU A 544 -20.51 -29.33 21.83
CA GLU A 544 -20.65 -28.08 22.58
C GLU A 544 -20.25 -26.92 21.66
N MET A 545 -20.80 -25.73 21.89
CA MET A 545 -20.44 -24.53 21.14
C MET A 545 -19.72 -23.53 22.04
N ALA A 546 -18.65 -22.91 21.56
CA ALA A 546 -18.06 -21.75 22.21
C ALA A 546 -19.05 -20.57 22.19
N THR A 547 -19.12 -19.81 23.27
CA THR A 547 -20.08 -18.68 23.39
C THR A 547 -19.39 -17.35 23.68
N ASP A 548 -18.07 -17.32 23.72
CA ASP A 548 -17.31 -16.13 24.09
C ASP A 548 -16.93 -15.29 22.87
N GLY A 549 -17.18 -13.98 22.97
CA GLY A 549 -16.78 -12.98 21.99
C GLY A 549 -17.66 -12.88 20.74
N TYR A 550 -18.70 -13.69 20.57
CA TYR A 550 -19.57 -13.59 19.38
C TYR A 550 -20.51 -12.38 19.45
N ARG A 551 -20.73 -11.74 18.30
CA ARG A 551 -21.68 -10.63 18.14
C ARG A 551 -23.10 -11.16 17.93
N ASP A 552 -24.09 -10.39 18.37
CA ASP A 552 -25.51 -10.76 18.19
C ASP A 552 -25.83 -10.90 16.69
N GLY A 553 -26.55 -11.96 16.33
CA GLY A 553 -26.93 -12.22 14.95
C GLY A 553 -25.89 -12.94 14.09
N GLN A 554 -24.72 -13.33 14.62
CA GLN A 554 -23.79 -14.21 13.91
C GLN A 554 -24.47 -15.53 13.53
N TYR A 555 -24.42 -15.91 12.26
CA TYR A 555 -24.89 -17.22 11.79
C TYR A 555 -23.72 -18.19 11.59
N VAL A 556 -23.97 -19.47 11.77
CA VAL A 556 -23.05 -20.54 11.38
C VAL A 556 -23.81 -21.74 10.83
N LYS A 557 -23.32 -22.27 9.71
CA LYS A 557 -23.72 -23.55 9.13
C LYS A 557 -22.78 -24.64 9.63
N ILE A 558 -23.31 -25.57 10.40
CA ILE A 558 -22.58 -26.76 10.84
C ILE A 558 -22.89 -27.92 9.89
N THR A 559 -21.88 -28.56 9.33
CA THR A 559 -22.01 -29.74 8.46
C THR A 559 -21.30 -30.94 9.09
N GLY A 560 -21.93 -32.11 9.11
CA GLY A 560 -21.29 -33.33 9.63
C GLY A 560 -20.25 -33.88 8.65
N GLY A 561 -19.02 -34.15 9.07
CA GLY A 561 -17.94 -34.52 8.15
C GLY A 561 -17.95 -35.98 7.68
N ALA A 562 -17.93 -36.96 8.61
CA ALA A 562 -17.85 -38.38 8.25
C ALA A 562 -19.24 -39.04 8.18
N SER A 563 -19.47 -39.89 7.17
CA SER A 563 -20.74 -40.60 6.97
C SER A 563 -21.05 -41.70 8.02
N GLY A 564 -20.06 -42.12 8.81
CA GLY A 564 -20.19 -43.24 9.76
C GLY A 564 -20.13 -42.90 11.24
N ARG A 565 -19.90 -41.63 11.60
CA ARG A 565 -19.79 -41.17 13.00
C ARG A 565 -20.51 -39.83 13.12
N ARG A 566 -21.77 -39.89 13.55
CA ARG A 566 -22.62 -38.69 13.60
C ARG A 566 -22.24 -37.82 14.78
N VAL A 567 -22.20 -36.52 14.54
CA VAL A 567 -22.18 -35.52 15.61
C VAL A 567 -23.62 -35.28 16.06
N ARG A 568 -23.87 -35.27 17.37
CA ARG A 568 -25.19 -35.00 17.94
C ARG A 568 -25.25 -33.60 18.52
N PHE A 569 -26.23 -32.81 18.10
CA PHE A 569 -26.67 -31.60 18.78
C PHE A 569 -27.90 -31.96 19.60
N ALA A 570 -27.71 -32.14 20.92
CA ALA A 570 -28.78 -32.59 21.80
C ALA A 570 -29.69 -31.43 22.22
N ALA A 571 -30.97 -31.69 22.48
CA ALA A 571 -31.86 -30.66 23.02
C ALA A 571 -31.46 -30.25 24.47
N GLY A 572 -31.78 -29.01 24.85
CA GLY A 572 -31.61 -28.51 26.22
C GLY A 572 -30.16 -28.28 26.67
N GLN A 573 -29.24 -28.01 25.74
CA GLN A 573 -27.84 -27.74 26.06
C GLN A 573 -27.62 -26.32 26.56
N ALA A 574 -26.56 -26.12 27.34
CA ALA A 574 -26.25 -24.82 27.92
C ALA A 574 -25.73 -23.83 26.88
N THR A 575 -25.00 -24.30 25.85
CA THR A 575 -24.31 -23.44 24.87
C THR A 575 -25.08 -23.26 23.56
N TYR A 576 -26.11 -24.08 23.32
CA TYR A 576 -27.01 -23.95 22.18
C TYR A 576 -28.42 -24.44 22.50
N ASP A 577 -29.39 -24.06 21.67
CA ASP A 577 -30.78 -24.47 21.75
C ASP A 577 -31.25 -25.03 20.41
N VAL A 578 -31.61 -26.31 20.41
CA VAL A 578 -32.22 -27.01 19.26
C VAL A 578 -33.52 -27.65 19.73
N ALA A 579 -34.55 -27.62 18.87
CA ALA A 579 -35.90 -28.06 19.21
C ALA A 579 -35.99 -29.57 19.51
N ALA A 580 -35.11 -30.36 18.90
CA ALA A 580 -34.95 -31.78 19.11
C ALA A 580 -33.50 -32.20 18.86
N ASP A 581 -33.15 -33.44 19.22
CA ASP A 581 -31.82 -33.98 18.91
C ASP A 581 -31.60 -34.01 17.39
N VAL A 582 -30.55 -33.31 16.93
CA VAL A 582 -30.10 -33.32 15.55
C VAL A 582 -28.84 -34.17 15.43
N TYR A 583 -28.79 -35.05 14.44
CA TYR A 583 -27.62 -35.86 14.14
C TYR A 583 -27.10 -35.47 12.77
N LEU A 584 -25.81 -35.12 12.66
CA LEU A 584 -25.20 -34.67 11.42
C LEU A 584 -24.13 -35.67 10.96
N SER A 585 -24.21 -36.07 9.69
CA SER A 585 -23.22 -36.87 8.97
C SER A 585 -23.14 -36.52 7.48
N GLY A 586 -21.93 -36.56 6.92
CA GLY A 586 -21.65 -36.34 5.51
C GLY A 586 -22.08 -34.98 4.95
N THR A 587 -23.34 -34.87 4.52
CA THR A 587 -23.89 -33.66 3.88
C THR A 587 -25.01 -33.01 4.69
N GLU A 588 -25.40 -33.61 5.81
CA GLU A 588 -26.40 -33.05 6.72
C GLU A 588 -25.85 -31.80 7.40
N SER A 589 -26.69 -30.76 7.49
CA SER A 589 -26.30 -29.48 8.07
C SER A 589 -27.36 -28.89 9.00
N LEU A 590 -26.90 -28.07 9.95
CA LEU A 590 -27.70 -27.32 10.91
C LEU A 590 -27.29 -25.85 10.87
N TRP A 591 -28.25 -24.94 10.84
CA TRP A 591 -28.00 -23.51 10.97
C TRP A 591 -28.26 -23.07 12.39
N LEU A 592 -27.32 -22.29 12.93
CA LEU A 592 -27.42 -21.69 14.25
C LEU A 592 -27.19 -20.17 14.15
N ARG A 593 -27.91 -19.40 14.96
CA ARG A 593 -27.73 -17.96 15.14
C ARG A 593 -27.32 -17.66 16.58
N TYR A 594 -26.25 -16.90 16.78
CA TYR A 594 -25.84 -16.49 18.12
C TYR A 594 -26.76 -15.40 18.67
N ALA A 595 -27.22 -15.59 19.91
CA ALA A 595 -27.99 -14.62 20.68
C ALA A 595 -27.15 -14.11 21.86
N ALA A 596 -26.62 -12.88 21.74
CA ALA A 596 -25.63 -12.36 22.68
C ALA A 596 -26.19 -12.17 24.10
N ALA A 597 -27.46 -11.76 24.21
CA ALA A 597 -28.14 -11.60 25.50
C ALA A 597 -28.28 -12.93 26.27
N GLU A 598 -28.38 -14.06 25.57
CA GLU A 598 -28.52 -15.39 26.16
C GLU A 598 -27.18 -16.12 26.30
N ARG A 599 -26.14 -15.63 25.60
CA ARG A 599 -24.85 -16.32 25.39
C ARG A 599 -25.04 -17.75 24.88
N ARG A 600 -25.94 -17.92 23.90
CA ARG A 600 -26.33 -19.22 23.33
C ARG A 600 -26.50 -19.13 21.82
N TRP A 601 -26.26 -20.26 21.16
CA TRP A 601 -26.58 -20.45 19.74
C TRP A 601 -28.00 -21.01 19.59
N LEU A 602 -28.86 -20.36 18.84
CA LEU A 602 -30.25 -20.76 18.63
C LEU A 602 -30.41 -21.41 17.26
N GLU A 603 -31.14 -22.52 17.18
CA GLU A 603 -31.55 -23.11 15.91
C GLU A 603 -32.25 -22.07 15.03
N ALA A 604 -31.80 -21.97 13.78
CA ALA A 604 -32.26 -21.00 12.82
C ALA A 604 -32.53 -21.64 11.46
N THR A 605 -33.29 -20.95 10.62
CA THR A 605 -33.35 -21.26 9.19
C THR A 605 -32.12 -20.72 8.48
N ALA A 606 -31.83 -21.23 7.29
CA ALA A 606 -30.84 -20.62 6.41
C ALA A 606 -31.19 -19.12 6.24
N PRO A 607 -30.24 -18.22 6.51
CA PRO A 607 -30.47 -16.78 6.44
C PRO A 607 -30.61 -16.21 5.00
N TRP A 608 -30.40 -17.05 3.97
CA TRP A 608 -30.56 -16.73 2.55
C TRP A 608 -31.00 -17.95 1.73
#